data_AF-A0A2I0QNJ9-F1
#
_entry.id   AF-A0A2I0QNJ9-F1
#
_cell.length_a   1.000
_cell.length_b   1.000
_cell.length_c   1.000
_cell.angle_alpha   90.00
_cell.angle_beta   90.00
_cell.angle_gamma   90.00
#
_symmetry.space_group_name_H-M   'P 1'
#
loop_
_entity.id
_entity.type
_entity.pdbx_description
1 polymer ?
#
loop_
_entity_poly.entity_id
_entity_poly.type
_entity_poly.pdbx_seq_one_letter_code
_entity_poly.pdbx_strand_id
1 'polypeptide(L)'
;MKSKLIQGTIIKFAIGTTILHAGESLKYMCETIHDPETSNKFSLIINPLFKKILLCKEEIQNLSQIRDSLLPKLMSGKIRVPVDIIK
;
A
#
# COMPACT_ATOMS: atom_id res chain seq x y z
N MET A 1 -4.19 6.53 6.27
CA MET A 1 -4.95 7.80 6.09
C MET A 1 -3.97 8.95 5.94
N LYS A 2 -4.13 9.82 4.92
CA LYS A 2 -3.20 10.96 4.67
C LYS A 2 -3.77 12.34 5.09
N SER A 3 -5.04 12.41 5.48
CA SER A 3 -5.63 13.68 5.94
C SER A 3 -5.08 14.04 7.32
N LYS A 4 -4.44 15.21 7.41
CA LYS A 4 -3.88 15.75 8.65
C LYS A 4 -4.95 15.97 9.72
N LEU A 5 -6.17 16.32 9.30
CA LEU A 5 -7.33 16.50 10.19
C LEU A 5 -7.72 15.16 10.83
N ILE A 6 -7.86 14.11 10.01
CA ILE A 6 -8.25 12.78 10.49
C ILE A 6 -7.17 12.21 11.41
N GLN A 7 -5.90 12.34 11.04
CA GLN A 7 -4.78 11.92 11.89
C GLN A 7 -4.74 12.67 13.22
N GLY A 8 -4.98 13.99 13.19
CA GLY A 8 -5.06 14.81 14.40
C GLY A 8 -6.17 14.35 15.34
N THR A 9 -7.35 14.04 14.81
CA THR A 9 -8.47 13.48 15.60
C THR A 9 -8.10 12.12 16.19
N ILE A 10 -7.52 11.22 15.40
CA ILE A 10 -7.12 9.89 15.87
C ILE A 10 -6.12 10.00 17.02
N ILE A 11 -5.08 10.84 16.88
CA ILE A 11 -4.07 11.00 17.92
C ILE A 11 -4.65 11.65 19.18
N LYS A 12 -5.51 12.65 19.01
CA LYS A 12 -6.13 13.39 20.12
C LYS A 12 -7.02 12.50 21.00
N PHE A 13 -7.72 11.55 20.40
CA PHE A 13 -8.68 10.69 21.09
C PHE A 13 -8.21 9.23 21.18
N ALA A 14 -6.93 8.95 20.93
CA ALA A 14 -6.36 7.63 21.11
C ALA A 14 -6.16 7.34 22.62
N ILE A 15 -6.49 6.13 23.05
CA ILE A 15 -6.30 5.67 24.44
C ILE A 15 -5.04 4.81 24.54
N GLY A 16 -4.35 4.90 25.68
CA GLY A 16 -3.21 4.05 26.02
C GLY A 16 -1.89 4.80 25.84
N THR A 17 -0.92 4.48 26.68
CA THR A 17 0.39 5.17 26.71
C THR A 17 1.47 4.42 25.94
N THR A 18 1.36 3.09 25.85
CA THR A 18 2.32 2.21 25.16
C THR A 18 1.79 1.76 23.80
N ILE A 19 0.50 1.42 23.72
CA ILE A 19 -0.19 1.09 22.47
C ILE A 19 -1.38 2.04 22.37
N LEU A 20 -1.37 2.86 21.32
CA LEU A 20 -2.45 3.81 21.06
C LEU A 20 -3.61 3.08 20.38
N HIS A 21 -4.77 3.07 21.03
CA HIS A 21 -6.02 2.51 20.52
C HIS A 21 -6.93 3.62 19.98
N ALA A 22 -7.24 3.56 18.68
CA ALA A 22 -8.03 4.57 17.97
C ALA A 22 -9.56 4.44 18.14
N GLY A 23 -10.05 3.47 18.93
CA GLY A 23 -11.47 3.13 19.01
C GLY A 23 -12.36 4.30 19.45
N GLU A 24 -11.94 5.07 20.45
CA GLU A 24 -12.69 6.26 20.89
C GLU A 24 -12.70 7.38 19.86
N SER A 25 -11.67 7.46 19.01
CA SER A 25 -11.58 8.50 18.00
C SER A 25 -12.69 8.41 16.96
N LEU A 26 -13.26 7.21 16.75
CA LEU A 26 -14.35 6.96 15.80
C LEU A 26 -15.60 7.80 16.13
N LYS A 27 -15.90 8.03 17.42
CA LYS A 27 -17.04 8.86 17.85
C LYS A 27 -16.90 10.32 17.41
N TYR A 28 -15.68 10.76 17.18
CA TYR A 28 -15.34 12.14 16.82
C TYR A 28 -14.94 12.28 15.36
N MET A 29 -15.04 11.21 14.56
CA MET A 29 -14.87 11.29 13.13
C MET A 29 -16.17 11.81 12.51
N CYS A 30 -16.14 13.01 11.94
CA CYS A 30 -17.26 13.49 11.14
C CYS A 30 -17.43 12.60 9.91
N GLU A 31 -18.57 11.95 9.81
CA GLU A 31 -19.07 11.40 8.55
C GLU A 31 -19.49 12.57 7.66
N THR A 32 -18.59 13.02 6.79
CA THR A 32 -18.98 13.92 5.70
C THR A 32 -19.83 13.11 4.72
N ILE A 33 -21.15 13.17 4.89
CA ILE A 33 -22.11 12.64 3.91
C ILE A 33 -22.03 13.55 2.70
N HIS A 34 -21.36 13.06 1.66
CA HIS A 34 -21.35 13.72 0.35
C HIS A 34 -22.52 13.22 -0.47
N ASP A 35 -22.95 14.05 -1.43
CA ASP A 35 -23.87 13.62 -2.47
C ASP A 35 -23.36 12.31 -3.13
N PRO A 36 -24.20 11.25 -3.20
CA PRO A 36 -23.78 9.94 -3.68
C PRO A 36 -23.26 9.96 -5.11
N GLU A 37 -23.74 10.87 -5.97
CA GLU A 37 -23.20 10.97 -7.34
C GLU A 37 -21.75 11.47 -7.34
N THR A 38 -21.46 12.48 -6.55
CA THR A 38 -20.12 13.05 -6.42
C THR A 38 -19.13 12.02 -5.87
N SER A 39 -19.55 11.25 -4.86
CA SER A 39 -18.74 10.15 -4.30
C SER A 39 -18.46 9.05 -5.35
N ASN A 40 -19.46 8.70 -6.16
CA ASN A 40 -19.30 7.69 -7.21
C ASN A 40 -18.34 8.18 -8.32
N LYS A 41 -18.50 9.42 -8.79
CA LYS A 41 -17.59 10.03 -9.79
C LYS A 41 -16.14 10.06 -9.29
N PHE A 42 -15.93 10.43 -8.03
CA PHE A 42 -14.60 10.38 -7.41
C PHE A 42 -14.05 8.94 -7.36
N SER A 43 -14.87 7.99 -6.90
CA SER A 43 -14.50 6.58 -6.80
C SER A 43 -14.09 5.99 -8.15
N LEU A 44 -14.82 6.31 -9.22
CA LEU A 44 -14.50 5.85 -10.58
C LEU A 44 -13.12 6.34 -11.06
N ILE A 45 -12.67 7.52 -10.64
CA ILE A 45 -11.36 8.07 -11.01
C ILE A 45 -10.25 7.46 -10.14
N ILE A 46 -10.52 7.30 -8.86
CA ILE A 46 -9.51 6.97 -7.86
C ILE A 46 -9.26 5.46 -7.75
N ASN A 47 -10.30 4.64 -7.91
CA ASN A 47 -10.20 3.18 -7.90
C ASN A 47 -9.18 2.61 -8.90
N PRO A 48 -9.18 2.99 -10.20
CA PRO A 48 -8.19 2.46 -11.14
C PRO A 48 -6.76 2.89 -10.78
N LEU A 49 -6.57 4.08 -10.19
CA LEU A 49 -5.25 4.55 -9.74
C LEU A 49 -4.74 3.70 -8.58
N PHE A 50 -5.57 3.45 -7.57
CA PHE A 50 -5.20 2.57 -6.47
C PHE A 50 -4.94 1.13 -6.92
N LYS A 51 -5.74 0.62 -7.86
CA LYS A 51 -5.52 -0.70 -8.45
C LYS A 51 -4.16 -0.79 -9.15
N LYS A 52 -3.78 0.22 -9.94
CA LYS A 52 -2.46 0.27 -10.57
C LYS A 52 -1.33 0.29 -9.54
N ILE A 53 -1.46 1.12 -8.50
CA ILE A 53 -0.46 1.20 -7.42
C ILE A 53 -0.31 -0.15 -6.71
N LEU A 54 -1.42 -0.85 -6.46
CA LEU A 54 -1.40 -2.17 -5.85
C LEU A 54 -0.68 -3.19 -6.74
N LEU A 55 -1.04 -3.26 -8.01
CA LEU A 55 -0.42 -4.17 -8.98
C LEU A 55 1.09 -3.93 -9.09
N CYS A 56 1.53 -2.68 -9.21
CA CYS A 56 2.96 -2.38 -9.26
C CYS A 56 3.70 -2.81 -7.99
N LYS A 57 3.07 -2.69 -6.81
CA LYS A 57 3.67 -3.16 -5.55
C LYS A 57 3.80 -4.68 -5.53
N GLU A 58 2.77 -5.39 -6.00
CA GLU A 58 2.80 -6.85 -6.11
C GLU A 58 3.87 -7.31 -7.10
N GLU A 59 4.00 -6.65 -8.26
CA GLU A 59 5.06 -6.92 -9.23
C GLU A 59 6.46 -6.72 -8.64
N ILE A 60 6.70 -5.60 -7.94
CA ILE A 60 7.97 -5.34 -7.26
C ILE A 60 8.28 -6.43 -6.23
N GLN A 61 7.28 -6.84 -5.46
CA GLN A 61 7.44 -7.91 -4.47
C GLN A 61 7.78 -9.24 -5.14
N ASN A 62 7.06 -9.61 -6.20
CA ASN A 62 7.32 -10.84 -6.94
C ASN A 62 8.71 -10.85 -7.58
N LEU A 63 9.10 -9.75 -8.24
CA LEU A 63 10.44 -9.60 -8.84
C LEU A 63 11.55 -9.69 -7.78
N SER A 64 11.34 -9.09 -6.61
CA SER A 64 12.29 -9.16 -5.49
C SER A 64 12.44 -10.59 -4.98
N GLN A 65 11.34 -11.32 -4.81
CA GLN A 65 11.37 -12.72 -4.40
C GLN A 65 12.06 -13.62 -5.44
N ILE A 66 11.80 -13.38 -6.73
CA ILE A 66 12.46 -14.09 -7.83
C ILE A 66 13.96 -13.81 -7.81
N ARG A 67 14.37 -12.54 -7.68
CA ARG A 67 15.79 -12.16 -7.53
C ARG A 67 16.43 -12.90 -6.37
N ASP A 68 15.80 -12.88 -5.20
CA ASP A 68 16.36 -13.46 -3.97
C ASP A 68 16.44 -15.00 -4.04
N SER A 69 15.55 -15.63 -4.82
CA SER A 69 15.59 -17.07 -5.11
C SER A 69 16.63 -17.45 -6.18
N LEU A 70 16.83 -16.60 -7.18
CA LEU A 70 17.75 -16.86 -8.29
C LEU A 70 19.20 -16.54 -7.93
N LEU A 71 19.45 -15.48 -7.16
CA LEU A 71 20.80 -15.03 -6.83
C LEU A 71 21.66 -16.15 -6.20
N PRO A 72 21.18 -16.93 -5.20
CA PRO A 72 21.95 -18.04 -4.64
C PRO A 72 22.22 -19.17 -5.64
N LYS A 73 21.28 -19.41 -6.57
CA LYS A 73 21.42 -20.45 -7.60
C LYS A 73 22.44 -20.05 -8.68
N LEU A 74 22.52 -18.77 -9.00
CA LEU A 74 23.54 -18.20 -9.89
C LEU A 74 24.91 -18.21 -9.22
N MET A 75 25.00 -17.78 -7.95
CA MET A 75 26.25 -17.77 -7.18
C MET A 75 26.82 -19.18 -6.94
N SER A 76 25.95 -20.16 -6.67
CA SER A 76 26.36 -21.58 -6.56
C SER A 76 26.68 -22.23 -7.91
N GLY A 77 26.46 -21.53 -9.02
CA GLY A 77 26.73 -22.01 -10.36
C GLY A 77 25.83 -23.14 -10.86
N LYS A 78 24.74 -23.43 -10.14
CA LYS A 78 23.71 -24.39 -10.55
C LYS A 78 22.91 -23.92 -11.76
N ILE A 79 22.85 -22.60 -11.97
CA ILE A 79 22.26 -21.96 -13.14
C ILE A 79 23.35 -21.12 -13.82
N ARG A 80 23.48 -21.26 -15.14
CA ARG A 80 24.40 -20.47 -15.98
C ARG A 80 23.57 -19.64 -16.96
N VAL A 81 23.90 -18.37 -17.11
CA VAL A 81 23.27 -17.48 -18.09
C VAL A 81 24.18 -17.43 -19.33
N PRO A 82 23.70 -17.81 -20.53
CA PRO A 82 24.47 -17.66 -21.75
C PRO A 82 24.70 -16.18 -22.04
N VAL A 83 25.97 -15.81 -22.24
CA VAL A 83 26.41 -14.41 -22.38
C VAL A 83 25.94 -13.80 -23.70
N ASP A 84 25.53 -14.63 -24.67
CA ASP A 84 25.22 -14.22 -26.05
C ASP A 84 23.87 -13.50 -26.22
N ILE A 85 23.03 -13.46 -25.18
CA ILE A 85 21.66 -12.88 -25.25
C ILE A 85 21.65 -11.39 -24.87
N ILE A 86 22.76 -10.84 -24.37
CA ILE A 86 22.88 -9.40 -24.10
C ILE A 86 23.52 -8.74 -25.34
N LYS A 87 22.73 -8.55 -26.40
CA LYS A 87 23.05 -7.68 -27.55
C LYS A 87 21.97 -6.62 -27.70
#